data_AF-A0A2G9YUX3-F1
#
_entry.id   AF-A0A2G9YUX3-F1
#
_cell.length_a   1.000
_cell.length_b   1.000
_cell.length_c   1.000
_cell.angle_alpha   90.00
_cell.angle_beta   90.00
_cell.angle_gamma   90.00
#
_symmetry.space_group_name_H-M   'P 1'
#
loop_
_entity.id
_entity.type
_entity.pdbx_description
1 polymer ?
#
loop_
_entity_poly.entity_id
_entity_poly.type
_entity_poly.pdbx_seq_one_letter_code
_entity_poly.pdbx_strand_id
1 'polypeptide(L)' 'MKKIILAQFIVLLGGTLFAWANFIMEFLKWTGKSARTTGCAGGLVNPFLSSCFYGAIFFTIALILSIIILKKSQK' A
#
# COMPACT_ATOMS: atom_id res chain seq x y z
N MET A 1 8.90 -22.53 -10.46
CA MET A 1 7.99 -21.75 -9.59
C MET A 1 8.65 -20.55 -8.89
N LYS A 2 9.93 -20.62 -8.49
CA LYS A 2 10.64 -19.50 -7.82
C LYS A 2 10.60 -18.16 -8.58
N LYS A 3 10.71 -18.18 -9.93
CA LYS A 3 10.64 -16.96 -10.77
C LYS A 3 9.28 -16.25 -10.70
N ILE A 4 8.19 -16.99 -10.58
CA ILE A 4 6.82 -16.45 -10.49
C ILE A 4 6.60 -15.80 -9.11
N ILE A 5 7.04 -16.48 -8.04
CA ILE A 5 6.98 -15.94 -6.67
C ILE A 5 7.82 -14.66 -6.55
N LEU A 6 8.99 -14.62 -7.19
CA LEU A 6 9.83 -13.42 -7.23
C LEU A 6 9.15 -12.27 -7.97
N ALA A 7 8.53 -12.53 -9.12
CA ALA A 7 7.78 -11.51 -9.87
C ALA A 7 6.60 -10.97 -9.05
N GLN A 8 5.84 -11.86 -8.40
CA GLN A 8 4.76 -11.48 -7.48
C GLN A 8 5.26 -10.62 -6.33
N PHE A 9 6.40 -10.98 -5.72
CA PHE A 9 7.01 -10.21 -4.65
C PHE A 9 7.38 -8.79 -5.10
N ILE A 10 7.99 -8.63 -6.28
CA ILE A 10 8.37 -7.32 -6.82
C ILE A 10 7.13 -6.45 -7.07
N VAL A 11 6.08 -7.02 -7.68
CA VAL A 11 4.84 -6.30 -7.95
C VAL A 11 4.15 -5.87 -6.64
N LEU A 12 4.09 -6.77 -5.65
CA LEU A 12 3.52 -6.45 -4.33
C LEU A 12 4.33 -5.40 -3.59
N LEU A 13 5.66 -5.45 -3.67
CA LEU A 13 6.54 -4.46 -3.06
C LEU A 13 6.33 -3.08 -3.70
N GLY A 14 6.30 -3.01 -5.03
CA GLY A 14 6.00 -1.77 -5.76
C GLY A 14 4.62 -1.20 -5.43
N GLY A 15 3.58 -2.05 -5.41
CA GLY A 15 2.22 -1.65 -5.06
C GLY A 15 2.09 -1.16 -3.60
N THR A 16 2.80 -1.82 -2.67
CA THR A 16 2.83 -1.43 -1.25
C THR A 16 3.48 -0.05 -1.09
N LEU A 17 4.66 0.16 -1.69
CA LEU A 17 5.36 1.45 -1.65
C LEU A 17 4.52 2.57 -2.28
N PHE A 18 3.90 2.30 -3.43
CA PHE A 18 3.03 3.26 -4.11
C PHE A 18 1.82 3.64 -3.24
N ALA A 19 1.12 2.66 -2.66
CA ALA A 19 -0.05 2.93 -1.82
C ALA A 19 0.32 3.71 -0.55
N TRP A 20 1.40 3.33 0.14
CA TRP A 20 1.88 4.04 1.32
C TRP A 20 2.38 5.45 1.01
N ALA A 21 3.09 5.67 -0.11
CA ALA A 21 3.52 7.00 -0.51
C ALA A 21 2.33 7.93 -0.74
N ASN A 22 1.29 7.47 -1.45
CA ASN A 22 0.07 8.24 -1.68
C ASN A 22 -0.69 8.53 -0.36
N PHE A 23 -0.80 7.53 0.52
CA PHE A 23 -1.42 7.73 1.83
C PHE A 23 -0.65 8.76 2.69
N ILE A 24 0.68 8.68 2.75
CA ILE A 24 1.51 9.62 3.52
C ILE A 24 1.40 11.04 2.95
N MET A 25 1.41 11.20 1.63
CA MET A 25 1.23 12.52 1.00
C MET A 25 -0.13 13.12 1.36
N GLU A 26 -1.20 12.33 1.33
CA GLU A 26 -2.54 12.80 1.72
C GLU A 26 -2.61 13.09 3.23
N PHE A 27 -2.02 12.23 4.06
CA PHE A 27 -1.96 12.41 5.51
C PHE A 27 -1.22 13.69 5.91
N LEU A 28 -0.09 14.00 5.27
CA LEU A 28 0.66 15.24 5.50
C LEU A 28 -0.11 16.49 5.05
N LYS A 29 -0.84 16.41 3.93
CA LYS A 29 -1.72 17.51 3.49
C LYS A 29 -2.88 17.74 4.46
N TRP A 30 -3.45 16.66 4.97
CA TRP A 30 -4.52 16.68 5.97
C TRP A 30 -4.04 17.28 7.31
N THR A 31 -2.88 16.86 7.82
CA THR A 31 -2.31 17.44 9.06
C THR A 31 -1.86 18.90 8.88
N GLY A 32 -1.42 19.27 7.68
CA GLY A 32 -1.02 20.64 7.32
C GLY A 32 -2.17 21.62 7.05
N LYS A 33 -3.44 21.27 7.35
CA LYS A 33 -4.65 22.08 7.08
C LYS A 33 -4.87 22.48 5.61
N SER A 34 -4.19 21.84 4.66
CA SER A 34 -4.47 22.04 3.23
C SER A 34 -5.65 21.17 2.82
N ALA A 35 -6.85 21.73 2.89
CA ALA A 35 -8.13 21.07 2.62
C ALA A 35 -8.38 20.70 1.13
N ARG A 36 -7.33 20.57 0.31
CA ARG A 36 -7.45 20.03 -1.05
C ARG A 36 -7.13 18.54 -1.00
N THR A 37 -8.18 17.74 -0.95
CA THR A 37 -8.04 16.29 -1.04
C THR A 37 -7.52 15.93 -2.42
N THR A 38 -6.36 15.29 -2.49
CA THR A 38 -5.77 14.89 -3.76
C THR A 38 -6.19 13.46 -4.09
N GLY A 39 -7.30 13.31 -4.82
CA GLY A 39 -7.68 12.08 -5.55
C GLY A 39 -8.08 10.84 -4.73
N CYS A 40 -7.48 10.60 -3.55
CA CYS A 40 -7.77 9.44 -2.68
C CYS A 40 -8.97 9.66 -1.75
N ALA A 41 -9.31 10.92 -1.48
CA ALA A 41 -10.34 11.33 -0.52
C ALA A 41 -11.30 12.34 -1.18
N GLY A 42 -11.98 11.96 -2.27
CA GLY A 42 -13.03 12.81 -2.85
C GLY A 42 -14.13 13.10 -1.81
N GLY A 43 -14.04 14.24 -1.12
CA GLY A 43 -14.96 14.62 -0.04
C GLY A 43 -14.80 13.91 1.31
N LEU A 44 -13.79 13.04 1.50
CA LEU A 44 -13.60 12.33 2.77
C LEU A 44 -12.76 13.15 3.78
N VAL A 45 -13.30 13.36 4.98
CA VAL A 45 -12.65 14.13 6.07
C VAL A 45 -11.60 13.30 6.81
N ASN A 46 -11.74 11.97 6.79
CA ASN A 46 -10.91 11.05 7.57
C ASN A 46 -9.95 10.26 6.63
N PRO A 47 -8.62 10.50 6.70
CA PRO A 47 -7.66 9.87 5.80
C PRO A 47 -7.58 8.33 5.96
N PHE A 48 -7.94 7.81 7.13
CA PHE A 48 -7.99 6.36 7.42
C PHE A 48 -9.14 5.63 6.73
N LEU A 49 -10.14 6.35 6.21
CA LEU A 49 -11.25 5.76 5.44
C LEU A 49 -11.00 5.88 3.93
N SER A 50 -9.84 6.39 3.51
CA SER A 50 -9.50 6.54 2.11
C SER A 50 -9.22 5.20 1.44
N SER A 51 -9.52 5.11 0.14
CA SER A 51 -9.20 3.93 -0.67
C SER A 51 -7.70 3.61 -0.67
N CYS A 52 -6.86 4.64 -0.52
CA CYS A 52 -5.40 4.52 -0.48
C CYS A 52 -4.90 3.87 0.82
N PHE A 53 -5.55 4.11 1.97
CA PHE A 53 -5.24 3.41 3.23
C PHE A 53 -5.60 1.93 3.15
N TYR A 54 -6.79 1.60 2.67
CA TYR A 54 -7.20 0.21 2.50
C TYR A 54 -6.28 -0.53 1.52
N GLY A 55 -5.97 0.09 0.38
CA GLY A 55 -5.00 -0.46 -0.58
C GLY A 55 -3.65 -0.73 0.07
N ALA A 56 -3.12 0.21 0.85
CA ALA A 56 -1.86 0.05 1.57
C ALA A 56 -1.89 -1.16 2.53
N ILE A 57 -2.97 -1.33 3.29
CA ILE A 57 -3.14 -2.49 4.20
C ILE A 57 -3.16 -3.81 3.42
N PHE A 58 -4.02 -3.92 2.39
CA PHE A 58 -4.15 -5.17 1.64
C PHE A 58 -2.86 -5.56 0.91
N PHE A 59 -2.17 -4.59 0.30
CA PHE A 59 -0.87 -4.86 -0.32
C PHE A 59 0.19 -5.27 0.70
N THR A 60 0.20 -4.65 1.89
CA THR A 60 1.11 -5.03 2.97
C THR A 60 0.85 -6.46 3.46
N ILE A 61 -0.41 -6.84 3.67
CA ILE A 61 -0.79 -8.21 4.07
C ILE A 61 -0.36 -9.21 3.00
N ALA A 62 -0.64 -8.92 1.73
CA ALA A 62 -0.25 -9.78 0.62
C ALA A 62 1.28 -9.90 0.49
N LEU A 63 2.03 -8.82 0.74
CA LEU A 63 3.49 -8.82 0.75
C LEU A 63 4.04 -9.71 1.88
N ILE A 64 3.47 -9.63 3.09
CA ILE A 64 3.83 -10.50 4.21
C ILE A 64 3.60 -11.97 3.86
N LEU A 65 2.44 -12.31 3.31
CA LEU A 65 2.14 -13.67 2.85
C LEU A 65 3.12 -14.14 1.78
N SER A 66 3.47 -13.26 0.83
CA SER A 66 4.46 -13.56 -0.20
C SER A 66 5.85 -13.85 0.40
N ILE A 67 6.26 -13.13 1.44
CA ILE A 67 7.53 -13.36 2.15
C ILE A 67 7.51 -14.74 2.84
N ILE A 68 6.41 -15.08 3.51
CA ILE A 68 6.25 -16.38 4.19
C ILE A 68 6.34 -17.54 3.18
N ILE A 69 5.65 -17.41 2.03
CA ILE A 69 5.68 -18.42 0.96
C ILE A 69 7.08 -18.54 0.36
N LEU A 70 7.77 -17.42 0.11
CA LEU A 70 9.12 -17.42 -0.43
C LEU A 70 10.10 -18.11 0.52
N LYS A 71 10.03 -17.85 1.84
CA LYS A 71 10.85 -18.53 2.85
C LYS A 71 10.58 -20.03 2.88
N LYS A 72 9.31 -20.45 2.76
CA LYS A 72 8.94 -21.88 2.71
C LYS A 72 9.43 -22.56 1.43
N SER A 73 9.42 -21.87 0.29
CA SER A 73 9.82 -22.43 -1.01
C SER A 73 11.34 -22.52 -1.22
N GLN A 74 12.15 -21.89 -0.35
CA GLN A 74 13.62 -22.01 -0.39
C GLN A 74 14.15 -23.11 0.54
N LYS A 75 13.32 -23.60 1.47
CA LYS A 75 13.59 -24.76 2.31
C LYS A 75 13.23 -26.04 1.58
#